data_AF-A0A959CA42-F1
#
_entry.id   AF-A0A959CA42-F1
#
_cell.length_a   1.000
_cell.length_b   1.000
_cell.length_c   1.000
_cell.angle_alpha   90.00
_cell.angle_beta   90.00
_cell.angle_gamma   90.00
#
_symmetry.space_group_name_H-M   'P 1'
#
loop_
_entity.id
_entity.type
_entity.pdbx_description
1 polymer ?
#
loop_
_entity_poly.entity_id
_entity_poly.type
_entity_poly.pdbx_seq_one_letter_code
_entity_poly.pdbx_strand_id
1 'polypeptide(L)'
;FQIQEGDCGDYWGVAGGVFDIAAVKSGDSDWTYAPDGEMQTFQDKTPTGRHCARLENREKPAGEWNTIDLFCVGDTAVHVVNGKVVMILHHSRHQGENGPEPLTKGKIQIQSEGAEVFYRNIRIRSIDRIPAWVTGP
;
A
#
# COMPACT_ATOMS: atom_id res chain seq x y z
N PHE A 1 -2.41 -1.71 -2.67
CA PHE A 1 -1.29 -2.62 -2.92
C PHE A 1 -1.15 -2.83 -4.42
N GLN A 2 -0.11 -2.26 -5.04
CA GLN A 2 0.22 -2.49 -6.45
C GLN A 2 0.93 -3.85 -6.62
N ILE A 3 0.53 -4.61 -7.64
CA ILE A 3 1.18 -5.87 -8.04
C ILE A 3 1.49 -5.76 -9.53
N GLN A 4 2.64 -5.18 -9.83
CA GLN A 4 3.18 -5.05 -11.17
C GLN A 4 4.71 -5.21 -11.09
N GLU A 5 5.30 -5.76 -12.15
CA GLU A 5 6.73 -6.04 -12.20
C GLU A 5 7.54 -4.75 -12.05
N GLY A 6 8.45 -4.74 -11.09
CA GLY A 6 9.31 -3.59 -10.80
C GLY A 6 8.71 -2.59 -9.80
N ASP A 7 7.42 -2.71 -9.44
CA ASP A 7 6.76 -1.83 -8.47
C ASP A 7 5.84 -2.52 -7.43
N CYS A 8 6.00 -3.82 -7.22
CA CYS A 8 5.20 -4.57 -6.23
C CYS A 8 5.33 -3.98 -4.82
N GLY A 9 4.22 -3.54 -4.24
CA GLY A 9 4.17 -2.95 -2.90
C GLY A 9 4.00 -1.44 -2.89
N ASP A 10 4.07 -0.78 -4.04
CA ASP A 10 3.73 0.63 -4.17
C ASP A 10 2.28 0.92 -3.76
N TYR A 11 2.02 2.17 -3.35
CA TYR A 11 0.67 2.68 -3.17
C TYR A 11 0.24 3.46 -4.41
N TRP A 12 -0.89 3.06 -4.97
CA TRP A 12 -1.65 3.84 -5.94
C TRP A 12 -3.08 4.00 -5.42
N GLY A 13 -3.51 5.23 -5.18
CA GLY A 13 -4.88 5.55 -4.79
C GLY A 13 -5.83 5.30 -5.96
N VAL A 14 -6.80 4.39 -5.79
CA VAL A 14 -7.82 4.05 -6.78
C VAL A 14 -9.20 4.40 -6.22
N ALA A 15 -10.10 4.86 -7.09
CA ALA A 15 -11.50 5.16 -6.74
C ALA A 15 -11.66 6.12 -5.53
N GLY A 16 -10.78 7.12 -5.41
CA GLY A 16 -10.86 8.14 -4.35
C GLY A 16 -10.31 7.71 -2.99
N GLY A 17 -9.59 6.58 -2.92
CA GLY A 17 -8.85 6.18 -1.72
C GLY A 17 -7.79 7.21 -1.33
N VAL A 18 -7.73 7.52 -0.04
CA VAL A 18 -6.78 8.44 0.56
C VAL A 18 -6.07 7.75 1.72
N PHE A 19 -4.76 7.95 1.81
CA PHE A 19 -3.94 7.50 2.92
C PHE A 19 -2.91 8.56 3.29
N ASP A 20 -2.49 8.53 4.54
CA ASP A 20 -1.30 9.25 5.00
C ASP A 20 -0.11 8.27 5.05
N ILE A 21 1.04 8.71 4.54
CA ILE A 21 2.25 7.89 4.43
C ILE A 21 3.46 8.74 4.82
N ALA A 22 4.32 8.23 5.70
CA ALA A 22 5.61 8.85 6.01
C ALA A 22 6.52 8.74 4.78
N ALA A 23 6.88 9.86 4.17
CA ALA A 23 7.54 9.85 2.87
C ALA A 23 8.56 10.99 2.73
N VAL A 24 9.49 10.79 1.80
CA VAL A 24 10.43 11.81 1.34
C VAL A 24 10.28 12.01 -0.15
N LYS A 25 10.51 13.24 -0.62
CA LYS A 25 10.56 13.50 -2.06
C LYS A 25 11.78 12.82 -2.67
N SER A 26 11.55 12.06 -3.73
CA SER A 26 12.57 11.39 -4.54
C SER A 26 12.74 12.04 -5.93
N GLY A 27 12.00 13.09 -6.21
CA GLY A 27 12.04 13.89 -7.43
C GLY A 27 11.13 15.13 -7.30
N ASP A 28 10.86 15.83 -8.40
CA ASP A 28 10.01 17.04 -8.37
C ASP A 28 8.57 16.74 -7.91
N SER A 29 8.05 15.58 -8.32
CA SER A 29 6.69 15.11 -8.02
C SER A 29 6.63 13.66 -7.49
N ASP A 30 7.78 13.01 -7.32
CA ASP A 30 7.86 11.62 -6.90
C ASP A 30 8.11 11.51 -5.39
N TRP A 31 7.44 10.56 -4.75
CA TRP A 31 7.56 10.28 -3.32
C TRP A 31 7.95 8.84 -3.10
N THR A 32 8.84 8.62 -2.13
CA THR A 32 9.22 7.29 -1.67
C THR A 32 8.88 7.17 -0.18
N TYR A 33 8.28 6.06 0.21
CA TYR A 33 8.01 5.73 1.61
C TYR A 33 9.32 5.70 2.39
N ALA A 34 9.36 6.43 3.50
CA ALA A 34 10.48 6.51 4.42
C ALA A 34 9.93 6.52 5.84
N PRO A 35 10.25 5.51 6.68
CA PRO A 35 9.72 5.43 8.04
C PRO A 35 9.98 6.68 8.89
N ASP A 36 11.12 7.32 8.68
CA ASP A 36 11.52 8.57 9.37
C ASP A 36 11.16 9.84 8.58
N GLY A 37 10.40 9.69 7.49
CA GLY A 37 9.95 10.79 6.64
C GLY A 37 8.80 11.59 7.27
N GLU A 38 8.51 12.75 6.66
CA GLU A 38 7.35 13.53 7.08
C GLU A 38 6.06 12.86 6.59
N MET A 39 5.01 12.91 7.40
CA MET A 39 3.71 12.39 7.03
C MET A 39 3.09 13.23 5.92
N GLN A 40 2.77 12.60 4.79
CA GLN A 40 2.13 13.24 3.66
C GLN A 40 0.78 12.59 3.37
N THR A 41 -0.21 13.38 2.95
CA THR A 41 -1.49 12.87 2.48
C THR A 41 -1.44 12.62 0.97
N PHE A 42 -1.67 11.36 0.58
CA PHE A 42 -1.75 10.94 -0.81
C PHE A 42 -3.21 10.82 -1.25
N GLN A 43 -3.62 11.72 -2.13
CA GLN A 43 -5.00 11.88 -2.60
C GLN A 43 -5.00 12.30 -4.07
N ASP A 44 -5.96 11.77 -4.84
CA ASP A 44 -6.13 12.17 -6.23
C ASP A 44 -6.43 13.68 -6.37
N LYS A 45 -5.88 14.30 -7.42
CA LYS A 45 -6.03 15.75 -7.72
C LYS A 45 -5.47 16.71 -6.66
N THR A 46 -4.50 16.27 -5.85
CA THR A 46 -3.71 17.16 -4.98
C THR A 46 -2.27 17.29 -5.49
N PRO A 47 -1.50 18.31 -5.06
CA PRO A 47 -0.09 18.43 -5.44
C PRO A 47 0.79 17.24 -5.05
N THR A 48 0.48 16.55 -3.93
CA THR A 48 1.18 15.33 -3.51
C THR A 48 0.89 14.16 -4.45
N GLY A 49 -0.30 14.15 -5.05
CA GLY A 49 -0.77 13.08 -5.92
C GLY A 49 -1.21 11.85 -5.15
N ARG A 50 -1.43 10.76 -5.90
CA ARG A 50 -2.01 9.50 -5.41
C ARG A 50 -1.04 8.33 -5.43
N HIS A 51 0.25 8.59 -5.60
CA HIS A 51 1.30 7.55 -5.67
C HIS A 51 2.38 7.79 -4.64
N CYS A 52 2.79 6.71 -3.98
CA CYS A 52 4.01 6.67 -3.20
C CYS A 52 4.74 5.37 -3.56
N ALA A 53 6.01 5.49 -3.95
CA ALA A 53 6.87 4.35 -4.16
C ALA A 53 7.20 3.67 -2.84
N ARG A 54 7.32 2.35 -2.85
CA ARG A 54 7.75 1.56 -1.69
C ARG A 54 9.20 1.86 -1.30
N LEU A 55 9.56 1.51 -0.06
CA LEU A 55 10.91 1.76 0.49
C LEU A 55 12.03 1.15 -0.36
N GLU A 56 11.83 -0.09 -0.82
CA GLU A 56 12.82 -0.84 -1.58
C GLU A 56 12.16 -1.95 -2.41
N ASN A 57 12.79 -2.30 -3.53
CA ASN A 57 12.36 -3.43 -4.33
C ASN A 57 12.73 -4.75 -3.62
N ARG A 58 11.71 -5.55 -3.31
CA ARG A 58 11.85 -6.88 -2.69
C ARG A 58 11.32 -8.00 -3.58
N GLU A 59 11.07 -7.71 -4.86
CA GLU A 59 10.68 -8.71 -5.85
C GLU A 59 11.84 -9.66 -6.14
N LYS A 60 11.47 -10.90 -6.45
CA LYS A 60 12.36 -11.88 -7.08
C LYS A 60 12.44 -11.61 -8.59
N PRO A 61 13.42 -12.21 -9.29
CA PRO A 61 13.51 -12.13 -10.74
C PRO A 61 12.21 -12.49 -11.47
N ALA A 62 12.06 -11.95 -12.68
CA ALA A 62 10.93 -12.22 -13.57
C ALA A 62 10.67 -13.73 -13.71
N GLY A 63 9.40 -14.13 -13.61
CA GLY A 63 8.95 -15.53 -13.67
C GLY A 63 9.03 -16.29 -12.35
N GLU A 64 9.62 -15.72 -11.29
CA GLU A 64 9.59 -16.31 -9.96
C GLU A 64 8.38 -15.87 -9.14
N TRP A 65 7.96 -16.73 -8.20
CA TRP A 65 6.85 -16.44 -7.30
C TRP A 65 7.27 -15.51 -6.16
N ASN A 66 6.64 -14.34 -6.10
CA ASN A 66 6.65 -13.45 -4.96
C ASN A 66 5.57 -13.85 -3.94
N THR A 67 5.88 -13.70 -2.65
CA THR A 67 4.88 -13.80 -1.57
C THR A 67 4.48 -12.40 -1.15
N ILE A 68 3.18 -12.15 -1.11
CA ILE A 68 2.59 -10.86 -0.75
C ILE A 68 1.76 -11.05 0.51
N ASP A 69 2.03 -10.24 1.53
CA ASP A 69 1.17 -10.13 2.70
C ASP A 69 0.63 -8.69 2.79
N LEU A 70 -0.69 -8.58 2.97
CA LEU A 70 -1.39 -7.33 3.24
C LEU A 70 -2.05 -7.45 4.60
N PHE A 71 -1.62 -6.63 5.55
CA PHE A 71 -2.23 -6.53 6.87
C PHE A 71 -3.10 -5.29 6.92
N CYS A 72 -4.36 -5.43 7.35
CA CYS A 72 -5.27 -4.31 7.55
C CYS A 72 -5.88 -4.39 8.95
N VAL A 73 -5.73 -3.32 9.75
CA VAL A 73 -6.34 -3.19 11.07
C VAL A 73 -6.80 -1.74 11.26
N GLY A 74 -8.09 -1.55 11.55
CA GLY A 74 -8.68 -0.22 11.56
C GLY A 74 -8.55 0.44 10.19
N ASP A 75 -7.96 1.62 10.16
CA ASP A 75 -7.66 2.40 8.96
C ASP A 75 -6.17 2.35 8.54
N THR A 76 -5.41 1.42 9.15
CA THR A 76 -4.00 1.20 8.83
C THR A 76 -3.83 -0.04 7.94
N ALA A 77 -2.98 0.09 6.92
CA ALA A 77 -2.59 -0.99 6.03
C ALA A 77 -1.07 -1.14 5.99
N VAL A 78 -0.57 -2.37 5.89
CA VAL A 78 0.86 -2.65 5.75
C VAL A 78 1.10 -3.55 4.55
N HIS A 79 1.97 -3.10 3.65
CA HIS A 79 2.41 -3.87 2.50
C HIS A 79 3.71 -4.62 2.83
N VAL A 80 3.69 -5.94 2.64
CA VAL A 80 4.86 -6.80 2.80
C VAL A 80 5.10 -7.58 1.52
N VAL A 81 6.35 -7.58 1.07
CA VAL A 81 6.80 -8.33 -0.11
C VAL A 81 7.95 -9.23 0.33
N ASN A 82 7.81 -10.53 0.10
CA ASN A 82 8.79 -11.56 0.46
C ASN A 82 9.30 -11.44 1.92
N GLY A 83 8.38 -11.22 2.86
CA GLY A 83 8.66 -11.15 4.29
C GLY A 83 9.29 -9.84 4.78
N LYS A 84 9.36 -8.81 3.92
CA LYS A 84 9.86 -7.48 4.27
C LYS A 84 8.77 -6.43 4.14
N VAL A 85 8.62 -5.60 5.16
CA VAL A 85 7.73 -4.44 5.15
C VAL A 85 8.32 -3.42 4.18
N VAL A 86 7.53 -3.05 3.17
CA VAL A 86 7.94 -2.09 2.15
C VAL A 86 7.08 -0.82 2.16
N MET A 87 5.94 -0.85 2.87
CA MET A 87 5.08 0.33 3.07
C MET A 87 4.18 0.19 4.27
N ILE A 88 3.98 1.29 5.00
CA ILE A 88 2.94 1.42 6.02
C ILE A 88 2.08 2.62 5.62
N LEU A 89 0.76 2.43 5.62
CA LEU A 89 -0.22 3.44 5.27
C LEU A 89 -1.17 3.66 6.45
N HIS A 90 -1.43 4.91 6.78
CA HIS A 90 -2.25 5.32 7.91
C HIS A 90 -3.49 6.11 7.48
N HIS A 91 -4.48 6.20 8.37
CA HIS A 91 -5.66 7.05 8.21
C HIS A 91 -6.38 6.86 6.87
N SER A 92 -6.57 5.60 6.46
CA SER A 92 -7.36 5.26 5.27
C SER A 92 -8.72 5.94 5.31
N ARG A 93 -9.05 6.68 4.26
CA ARG A 93 -10.33 7.40 4.16
C ARG A 93 -10.75 7.58 2.71
N HIS A 94 -12.01 7.96 2.55
CA HIS A 94 -12.59 8.33 1.27
C HIS A 94 -13.49 9.55 1.46
N GLN A 95 -13.84 10.22 0.36
CA GLN A 95 -14.79 11.33 0.41
C GLN A 95 -16.22 10.77 0.52
N GLY A 96 -16.84 10.93 1.68
CA GLY A 96 -18.27 10.70 1.91
C GLY A 96 -19.11 11.96 1.66
N GLU A 97 -20.41 11.84 1.90
CA GLU A 97 -21.39 12.93 1.69
C GLU A 97 -21.13 14.13 2.60
N ASN A 98 -20.66 13.88 3.84
CA ASN A 98 -20.46 14.89 4.87
C ASN A 98 -18.99 15.27 5.10
N GLY A 99 -18.08 14.76 4.26
CA GLY A 99 -16.63 14.95 4.44
C GLY A 99 -15.84 13.65 4.32
N PRO A 100 -14.54 13.68 4.67
CA PRO A 100 -13.72 12.48 4.71
C PRO A 100 -14.22 11.47 5.76
N GLU A 101 -14.42 10.22 5.36
CA GLU A 101 -14.87 9.13 6.22
C GLU A 101 -13.83 7.99 6.27
N PRO A 102 -13.48 7.48 7.47
CA PRO A 102 -12.53 6.37 7.61
C PRO A 102 -12.97 5.11 6.85
N LEU A 103 -12.06 4.54 6.08
CA LEU A 103 -12.29 3.29 5.35
C LEU A 103 -11.69 2.11 6.13
N THR A 104 -12.51 1.49 6.97
CA THR A 104 -12.06 0.41 7.90
C THR A 104 -12.51 -0.99 7.49
N LYS A 105 -13.33 -1.10 6.43
CA LYS A 105 -13.82 -2.37 5.89
C LYS A 105 -14.14 -2.21 4.41
N GLY A 106 -14.08 -3.31 3.67
CA GLY A 106 -14.38 -3.30 2.24
C GLY A 106 -14.34 -4.68 1.62
N LYS A 107 -14.39 -4.71 0.29
CA LYS A 107 -14.20 -5.94 -0.50
C LYS A 107 -12.73 -6.08 -0.88
N ILE A 108 -12.31 -7.31 -1.10
CA ILE A 108 -11.02 -7.61 -1.74
C ILE A 108 -11.28 -7.74 -3.24
N GLN A 109 -10.44 -7.07 -4.03
CA GLN A 109 -10.46 -7.14 -5.48
C GLN A 109 -9.06 -7.47 -5.98
N ILE A 110 -9.01 -8.31 -7.02
CA ILE A 110 -7.80 -8.56 -7.80
C ILE A 110 -8.06 -7.95 -9.17
N GLN A 111 -7.17 -7.07 -9.61
CA GLN A 111 -7.26 -6.38 -10.90
C GLN A 111 -6.09 -6.83 -11.79
N SER A 112 -6.34 -6.87 -13.09
CA SER A 112 -5.30 -6.94 -14.13
C SER A 112 -5.49 -5.74 -15.05
N GLU A 113 -4.38 -5.07 -15.36
CA GLU A 113 -4.34 -3.93 -16.28
C GLU A 113 -3.26 -4.22 -17.34
N GLY A 114 -3.68 -4.79 -18.47
CA GLY A 114 -2.84 -4.89 -19.67
C GLY A 114 -1.77 -6.00 -19.69
N ALA A 115 -1.51 -6.69 -18.57
CA ALA A 115 -0.56 -7.79 -18.49
C ALA A 115 -1.12 -9.03 -17.78
N GLU A 116 -0.62 -10.20 -18.17
CA GLU A 116 -0.94 -11.47 -17.52
C GLU A 116 -0.30 -11.52 -16.13
N VAL A 117 -1.08 -11.99 -15.15
CA VAL A 117 -0.61 -12.17 -13.78
C VAL A 117 -1.22 -13.44 -13.20
N PHE A 118 -0.41 -14.23 -12.51
CA PHE A 118 -0.83 -15.48 -11.90
C PHE A 118 -0.86 -15.33 -10.38
N TYR A 119 -1.93 -15.82 -9.76
CA TYR A 119 -2.07 -15.87 -8.30
C TYR A 119 -2.26 -17.31 -7.84
N ARG A 120 -1.66 -17.67 -6.71
CA ARG A 120 -1.88 -18.96 -6.04
C ARG A 120 -1.79 -18.80 -4.53
N ASN A 121 -2.29 -19.80 -3.79
CA ASN A 121 -2.21 -19.85 -2.33
C ASN A 121 -2.80 -18.62 -1.61
N ILE A 122 -3.87 -18.03 -2.16
CA ILE A 122 -4.57 -16.91 -1.53
C ILE A 122 -5.24 -17.39 -0.25
N ARG A 123 -4.88 -16.77 0.88
CA ARG A 123 -5.42 -17.07 2.21
C ARG A 123 -5.84 -15.78 2.87
N ILE A 124 -6.90 -15.85 3.66
CA ILE A 124 -7.40 -14.72 4.44
C ILE A 124 -7.66 -15.19 5.87
N ARG A 125 -7.33 -14.32 6.83
CA ARG A 125 -7.62 -14.53 8.25
C ARG A 125 -7.91 -13.19 8.90
N SER A 126 -8.99 -13.10 9.66
CA SER A 126 -9.27 -11.95 10.51
C SER A 126 -8.20 -11.78 11.59
N ILE A 127 -7.80 -10.55 11.84
CA ILE A 127 -6.82 -10.17 12.86
C ILE A 127 -7.36 -8.97 13.64
N ASP A 128 -6.99 -8.86 14.93
CA ASP A 128 -7.35 -7.73 15.81
C ASP A 128 -6.21 -6.72 15.96
N ARG A 129 -4.99 -7.11 15.55
CA ARG A 129 -3.76 -6.32 15.64
C ARG A 129 -2.80 -6.68 14.52
N ILE A 130 -1.98 -5.72 14.14
CA ILE A 130 -0.86 -5.98 13.22
C ILE A 130 0.17 -6.84 13.97
N PRO A 131 0.73 -7.91 13.36
CA PRO A 131 1.72 -8.74 14.03
C PRO A 131 2.94 -7.93 14.46
N ALA A 132 3.48 -8.18 15.66
CA ALA A 132 4.60 -7.41 16.21
C ALA A 132 5.85 -7.39 15.31
N TRP A 133 6.11 -8.46 14.56
CA TRP A 133 7.25 -8.50 13.62
C TRP A 133 7.12 -7.52 12.45
N VAL A 134 5.91 -7.03 12.16
CA VAL A 134 5.61 -6.08 11.07
C VAL A 134 5.84 -4.64 11.50
N THR A 135 5.48 -4.28 12.73
CA THR A 135 5.61 -2.90 13.26
C THR A 135 6.96 -2.62 13.91
N GLY A 136 7.85 -3.62 13.98
CA GLY A 136 9.05 -3.57 14.82
C GLY A 136 8.75 -3.84 16.29
N PRO A 137 9.77 -4.10 17.13
CA PRO A 137 9.65 -3.99 18.58
C PRO A 137 9.30 -2.57 19.03
#